data_AF-A0A7C3JIJ1-F1
#
_entry.id   AF-A0A7C3JIJ1-F1
#
_cell.length_a   1.000
_cell.length_b   1.000
_cell.length_c   1.000
_cell.angle_alpha   90.00
_cell.angle_beta   90.00
_cell.angle_gamma   90.00
#
_symmetry.space_group_name_H-M   'P 1'
#
loop_
_entity.id
_entity.type
_entity.pdbx_description
1 polymer ?
#
loop_
_entity_poly.entity_id
_entity_poly.type
_entity_poly.pdbx_seq_one_letter_code
_entity_poly.pdbx_strand_id
1 'polypeptide(L)' 'MEEPSGLQNFLEIVTKPDNIPIVAMLILVIFFTWLGMREALKNDKLVEEGREDDIPKEMWK' A
#
# COMPACT_ATOMS: atom_id res chain seq x y z
N MET A 1 10.04 -39.10 5.03
CA MET A 1 10.36 -37.75 4.57
C MET A 1 9.34 -36.86 5.24
N GLU A 2 9.76 -35.86 6.02
CA GLU A 2 8.81 -34.90 6.59
C GLU A 2 8.31 -34.00 5.46
N GLU A 3 6.99 -33.89 5.30
CA GLU A 3 6.37 -32.97 4.35
C GLU A 3 6.68 -31.53 4.79
N PRO A 4 7.18 -30.66 3.88
CA PRO A 4 7.41 -29.28 4.21
C PRO A 4 6.09 -28.61 4.60
N SER A 5 6.13 -27.83 5.68
CA SER A 5 4.97 -27.06 6.14
C SER A 5 4.52 -26.06 5.05
N GLY A 6 3.22 -25.71 5.04
CA GLY A 6 2.70 -24.71 4.11
C GLY A 6 3.46 -23.36 4.15
N LEU A 7 4.00 -23.00 5.32
CA LEU A 7 4.84 -21.81 5.49
C LEU A 7 6.18 -21.92 4.75
N GLN A 8 6.81 -23.10 4.78
CA GLN A 8 8.07 -23.35 4.05
C GLN A 8 7.85 -23.22 2.54
N ASN A 9 6.79 -23.83 2.01
CA ASN A 9 6.43 -23.71 0.60
C ASN A 9 6.14 -22.25 0.20
N PHE A 10 5.41 -21.51 1.05
CA PHE A 10 5.13 -20.09 0.80
C PHE A 10 6.42 -19.27 0.76
N LEU A 11 7.32 -19.45 1.75
CA LEU A 11 8.59 -18.73 1.81
C LEU A 11 9.48 -19.06 0.61
N GLU A 12 9.54 -20.31 0.19
CA GLU A 12 10.31 -20.74 -0.98
C GLU A 12 9.83 -20.05 -2.26
N ILE A 13 8.51 -19.89 -2.42
CA ILE A 13 7.93 -19.18 -3.57
C ILE A 13 8.27 -17.69 -3.51
N VAL A 14 8.00 -17.00 -2.40
CA VAL A 14 8.15 -15.54 -2.35
C VAL A 14 9.60 -15.06 -2.32
N THR A 15 10.53 -15.90 -1.86
CA THR A 15 11.97 -15.58 -1.81
C THR A 15 12.72 -15.96 -3.09
N LYS A 16 12.05 -16.68 -4.01
CA LYS A 16 12.63 -17.04 -5.30
C LYS A 16 13.05 -15.77 -6.07
N PRO A 17 14.27 -15.68 -6.63
CA PRO A 17 14.78 -14.43 -7.22
C PRO A 17 13.89 -13.82 -8.31
N ASP A 18 13.23 -14.65 -9.11
CA ASP A 18 12.26 -14.27 -10.16
C ASP A 18 10.96 -13.69 -9.61
N ASN A 19 10.61 -13.97 -8.35
CA ASN A 19 9.39 -13.50 -7.71
C ASN A 19 9.60 -12.21 -6.90
N ILE A 20 10.84 -11.81 -6.63
CA ILE A 20 11.15 -10.57 -5.91
C ILE A 20 10.48 -9.34 -6.57
N PRO A 21 10.49 -9.18 -7.91
CA PRO A 21 9.82 -8.05 -8.55
C PRO A 21 8.31 -7.99 -8.30
N ILE A 22 7.59 -9.12 -8.38
CA ILE A 22 6.14 -9.12 -8.15
C ILE A 22 5.79 -8.87 -6.68
N VAL A 23 6.57 -9.41 -5.75
CA VAL A 23 6.40 -9.14 -4.31
C VAL A 23 6.61 -7.65 -4.03
N ALA A 24 7.65 -7.04 -4.60
CA ALA A 24 7.87 -5.60 -4.49
C ALA A 24 6.70 -4.79 -5.07
N MET A 25 6.18 -5.17 -6.24
CA MET A 25 5.02 -4.50 -6.83
C MET A 25 3.78 -4.60 -5.94
N LEU A 26 3.51 -5.75 -5.33
CA LEU A 26 2.38 -5.91 -4.39
C LEU A 26 2.52 -4.99 -3.18
N ILE A 27 3.73 -4.89 -2.61
CA ILE A 27 4.02 -3.97 -1.51
C ILE A 27 3.77 -2.53 -1.94
N LEU A 28 4.24 -2.13 -3.13
CA LEU A 28 4.03 -0.79 -3.67
C LEU A 28 2.54 -0.49 -3.89
N VAL A 29 1.78 -1.42 -4.47
CA VAL A 29 0.35 -1.25 -4.68
C VAL A 29 -0.35 -1.03 -3.34
N ILE A 30 -0.12 -1.89 -2.35
CA ILE A 30 -0.72 -1.75 -1.02
C ILE A 30 -0.33 -0.40 -0.39
N PHE A 31 0.95 -0.03 -0.48
CA PHE A 31 1.46 1.22 0.07
C PHE A 31 0.80 2.46 -0.57
N PHE A 32 0.77 2.53 -1.90
CA PHE A 32 0.18 3.67 -2.61
C PHE A 32 -1.34 3.71 -2.51
N THR A 33 -2.01 2.56 -2.44
CA THR A 33 -3.44 2.51 -2.13
C THR A 33 -3.72 3.05 -0.73
N TRP A 34 -2.96 2.64 0.28
CA TRP A 34 -3.09 3.20 1.63
C TRP A 34 -2.79 4.70 1.67
N LEU A 35 -1.73 5.15 1.00
CA LEU A 35 -1.37 6.56 0.92
C LEU A 35 -2.49 7.38 0.27
N GLY A 36 -3.03 6.91 -0.87
CA GLY A 36 -4.14 7.55 -1.55
C GLY A 36 -5.40 7.62 -0.69
N MET A 37 -5.77 6.53 -0.01
CA MET A 37 -6.91 6.54 0.92
C MET A 37 -6.69 7.49 2.09
N ARG A 38 -5.48 7.55 2.64
CA ARG A 38 -5.14 8.46 3.74
C ARG A 38 -5.30 9.92 3.32
N GLU A 39 -4.85 10.30 2.12
CA GLU A 39 -5.02 11.66 1.61
C GLU A 39 -6.49 11.96 1.26
N ALA A 40 -7.23 10.99 0.71
CA ALA A 40 -8.66 11.14 0.45
C ALA A 40 -9.43 11.45 1.74
N LEU A 41 -9.20 10.71 2.82
CA LEU A 41 -9.86 10.95 4.11
C LEU A 41 -9.54 12.33 4.72
N LYS A 42 -8.32 12.86 4.51
CA LYS A 42 -7.97 14.22 4.94
C LYS A 42 -8.72 15.27 4.12
N ASN A 43 -8.81 15.06 2.81
CA ASN A 43 -9.52 15.97 1.92
C ASN A 43 -11.02 15.95 2.21
N ASP A 44 -11.61 14.79 2.45
CA ASP A 44 -13.02 14.65 2.85
C ASP A 44 -13.32 15.47 4.11
N LYS A 45 -12.42 15.44 5.09
CA LYS A 45 -12.54 16.25 6.31
C LYS A 45 -12.52 17.76 6.02
N LEU A 46 -11.66 18.22 5.12
CA LEU A 46 -11.62 19.63 4.72
C LEU A 46 -12.91 20.06 4.02
N VAL A 47 -13.46 19.19 3.17
CA VAL A 47 -14.75 19.42 2.50
C VAL A 47 -15.88 19.50 3.53
N GLU A 48 -15.93 18.60 4.51
CA GLU A 48 -16.91 18.64 5.61
C GLU A 48 -16.82 19.93 6.44
N GLU A 49 -15.62 20.47 6.62
CA GLU A 49 -15.37 21.75 7.30
C GLU A 49 -15.67 22.98 6.42
N GLY A 50 -16.03 22.81 5.14
CA GLY A 50 -16.22 23.90 4.19
C GLY A 50 -14.92 24.59 3.76
N ARG A 51 -13.79 23.89 3.85
CA ARG A 51 -12.41 24.38 3.59
C ARG A 51 -11.78 23.74 2.37
N GLU A 52 -12.58 23.46 1.34
CA GLU A 52 -12.12 22.84 0.10
C GLU A 52 -11.00 23.64 -0.61
N ASP A 53 -11.00 24.96 -0.49
CA ASP A 53 -9.96 25.86 -1.02
C ASP A 53 -8.57 25.66 -0.37
N ASP A 54 -8.51 25.00 0.80
CA ASP A 54 -7.25 24.71 1.48
C ASP A 54 -6.62 23.39 1.00
N ILE A 55 -7.35 22.52 0.28
CA ILE A 55 -6.85 21.22 -0.19
C ILE A 55 -5.54 21.36 -1.00
N PRO A 56 -5.43 22.26 -2.01
CA PRO A 56 -4.17 22.40 -2.75
C PRO A 56 -3.00 22.84 -1.88
N LYS A 57 -3.26 23.66 -0.86
CA LYS A 57 -2.22 24.15 0.08
C LYS A 57 -1.70 23.02 0.95
N GLU A 58 -2.58 22.13 1.42
CA GLU A 58 -2.20 20.97 2.22
C GLU A 58 -1.51 19.88 1.37
N MET A 59 -1.91 19.70 0.11
CA MET A 59 -1.30 18.72 -0.79
C MET A 59 0.12 19.12 -1.27
N TRP A 60 0.39 20.42 -1.41
CA TRP A 60 1.67 20.94 -1.91
C TRP A 60 2.67 21.30 -0.81
N LYS A 61 2.36 20.96 0.43
CA LYS A 61 3.20 21.20 1.60
C LYS A 61 4.33 20.18 1.71
#